data_AF-A0A3D5TNX0-F1
#
_entry.id   AF-A0A3D5TNX0-F1
#
_cell.length_a   1.000
_cell.length_b   1.000
_cell.length_c   1.000
_cell.angle_alpha   90.00
_cell.angle_beta   90.00
_cell.angle_gamma   90.00
#
_symmetry.space_group_name_H-M   'P 1'
#
loop_
_entity.id
_entity.type
_entity.pdbx_description
1 polymer ?
#
loop_
_entity_poly.entity_id
_entity_poly.type
_entity_poly.pdbx_seq_one_letter_code
_entity_poly.pdbx_strand_id
1 'polypeptide(L)'
;MFVLRAGCKVPFPEKLSEEYMLIENQIIANISADKIKDIMNHFIYIHEEPVFFILELPSKQDDEEEIRPGIVEKMHKDVYYIDECTGEEAFTILLRIGDLMINDGLCSFGFGCHESEDEIVFGKYNVTTIFSKNINQYNSFMAEHGIAKSEDIVTAWDTFSQENPGISERIETGGKDIYSIPEMFADWGIYKAEQREC
;
A
#
# COMPACT_ATOMS: atom_id res chain seq x y z
N MET A 1 14.33 -1.27 14.77
CA MET A 1 14.34 0.12 14.27
C MET A 1 13.35 0.16 13.14
N PHE A 2 12.40 1.09 13.15
CA PHE A 2 11.38 1.20 12.10
C PHE A 2 12.03 1.58 10.76
N VAL A 3 11.74 0.83 9.69
CA VAL A 3 12.34 1.04 8.37
C VAL A 3 11.33 1.71 7.44
N LEU A 4 11.56 2.98 7.12
CA LEU A 4 10.72 3.72 6.16
C LEU A 4 10.93 3.22 4.72
N ARG A 5 9.89 3.35 3.89
CA ARG A 5 10.00 3.18 2.43
C ARG A 5 11.07 4.13 1.88
N ALA A 6 11.91 3.68 0.95
CA ALA A 6 13.03 4.46 0.44
C ALA A 6 12.59 5.80 -0.21
N GLY A 7 11.47 5.80 -0.91
CA GLY A 7 10.86 6.97 -1.54
C GLY A 7 10.10 7.88 -0.57
N CYS A 8 10.12 7.61 0.74
CA CYS A 8 9.46 8.45 1.74
C CYS A 8 10.48 9.14 2.64
N LYS A 9 10.25 10.42 2.93
CA LYS A 9 10.90 11.14 4.04
C LYS A 9 9.81 11.68 4.95
N VAL A 10 9.90 11.31 6.23
CA VAL A 10 8.94 11.70 7.26
C VAL A 10 9.64 12.58 8.29
N PRO A 11 9.07 13.74 8.65
CA PRO A 11 9.58 14.52 9.77
C PRO A 11 9.40 13.78 11.10
N PHE A 12 10.34 13.97 12.02
CA PHE A 12 10.33 13.33 13.35
C PHE A 12 10.16 11.80 13.31
N PRO A 13 10.93 11.06 12.49
CA PRO A 13 10.76 9.61 12.32
C PRO A 13 11.00 8.83 13.62
N GLU A 14 11.70 9.41 14.60
CA GLU A 14 11.88 8.86 15.94
C GLU A 14 10.57 8.73 16.75
N LYS A 15 9.49 9.40 16.33
CA LYS A 15 8.16 9.27 16.93
C LYS A 15 7.39 8.05 16.40
N LEU A 16 7.81 7.49 15.27
CA LEU A 16 7.14 6.36 14.66
C LEU A 16 7.67 5.06 15.26
N SER A 17 6.74 4.18 15.59
CA SER A 17 7.01 2.83 16.07
C SER A 17 6.35 1.80 15.15
N GLU A 18 6.91 0.60 15.13
CA GLU A 18 6.27 -0.54 14.46
C GLU A 18 5.21 -1.14 15.39
N GLU A 19 3.96 -0.81 15.12
CA GLU A 19 2.82 -1.12 15.98
C GLU A 19 1.53 -1.10 15.17
N TYR A 20 0.48 -1.71 15.72
CA TYR A 20 -0.85 -1.70 15.13
C TYR A 20 -1.93 -1.40 16.16
N MET A 21 -3.02 -0.80 15.71
CA MET A 21 -4.26 -0.66 16.47
C MET A 21 -5.43 -1.28 15.72
N LEU A 22 -6.49 -1.59 16.46
CA LEU A 22 -7.74 -2.10 15.89
C LEU A 22 -8.82 -1.03 16.06
N ILE A 23 -9.46 -0.64 14.96
CA ILE A 23 -10.55 0.33 14.93
C ILE A 23 -11.71 -0.31 14.18
N GLU A 24 -12.82 -0.57 14.89
CA GLU A 24 -14.00 -1.23 14.33
C GLU A 24 -13.65 -2.52 13.59
N ASN A 25 -13.79 -2.53 12.26
CA ASN A 25 -13.53 -3.65 11.36
C ASN A 25 -12.17 -3.53 10.64
N GLN A 26 -11.26 -2.73 11.17
CA GLN A 26 -9.97 -2.42 10.56
C GLN A 26 -8.81 -2.62 11.53
N ILE A 27 -7.68 -3.03 10.98
CA ILE A 27 -6.36 -2.87 11.59
C ILE A 27 -5.65 -1.75 10.84
N ILE A 28 -5.07 -0.81 11.58
CA ILE A 28 -4.16 0.20 11.05
C ILE A 28 -2.81 -0.05 11.70
N ALA A 29 -1.75 -0.13 10.89
CA ALA A 29 -0.42 -0.47 11.36
C ALA A 29 0.67 0.37 10.69
N ASN A 30 1.67 0.75 11.47
CA ASN A 30 2.96 1.18 10.95
C ASN A 30 3.82 -0.07 10.75
N ILE A 31 4.16 -0.38 9.50
CA ILE A 31 4.93 -1.60 9.18
C ILE A 31 6.25 -1.23 8.51
N SER A 32 7.35 -1.77 8.99
CA SER A 32 8.67 -1.56 8.38
C SER A 32 8.69 -2.12 6.95
N ALA A 33 9.29 -1.36 6.03
CA ALA A 33 9.27 -1.67 4.60
C ALA A 33 9.84 -3.07 4.29
N ASP A 34 10.83 -3.52 5.06
CA ASP A 34 11.46 -4.84 4.94
C ASP A 34 10.56 -6.01 5.37
N LYS A 35 9.45 -5.77 6.09
CA LYS A 35 8.47 -6.80 6.48
C LYS A 35 7.26 -6.91 5.57
N ILE A 36 7.03 -5.93 4.69
CA ILE A 36 5.80 -5.85 3.90
C ILE A 36 5.60 -7.08 3.01
N LYS A 37 6.66 -7.58 2.40
CA LYS A 37 6.58 -8.75 1.52
C LYS A 37 6.09 -9.99 2.26
N ASP A 38 6.60 -10.22 3.47
CA ASP A 38 6.24 -11.37 4.30
C ASP A 38 4.81 -11.26 4.83
N ILE A 39 4.38 -10.04 5.18
CA ILE A 39 3.02 -9.78 5.67
C ILE A 39 1.98 -9.93 4.55
N MET A 40 2.27 -9.39 3.36
CA MET A 40 1.42 -9.58 2.18
C MET A 40 1.32 -11.06 1.81
N ASN A 41 2.44 -11.78 1.85
CA ASN A 41 2.44 -13.22 1.59
C ASN A 41 1.67 -14.01 2.66
N HIS A 42 1.76 -13.61 3.94
CA HIS A 42 0.96 -14.22 5.00
C HIS A 42 -0.54 -14.00 4.76
N PHE A 43 -0.95 -12.79 4.38
CA PHE A 43 -2.34 -12.51 4.01
C PHE A 43 -2.80 -13.40 2.85
N ILE A 44 -2.02 -13.51 1.78
CA ILE A 44 -2.34 -14.39 0.63
C ILE A 44 -2.49 -15.85 1.08
N TYR A 45 -1.58 -16.33 1.93
CA TYR A 45 -1.53 -17.73 2.35
C TYR A 45 -2.72 -18.17 3.21
N ILE A 46 -3.26 -17.28 4.06
CA ILE A 46 -4.38 -17.64 4.96
C ILE A 46 -5.74 -17.68 4.26
N HIS A 47 -5.84 -17.19 3.02
CA HIS A 47 -7.06 -17.24 2.22
C HIS A 47 -7.03 -18.45 1.28
N GLU A 48 -8.05 -19.30 1.38
CA GLU A 48 -8.22 -20.46 0.48
C GLU A 48 -8.90 -20.08 -0.85
N GLU A 49 -9.53 -18.90 -0.91
CA GLU A 49 -10.16 -18.34 -2.10
C GLU A 49 -9.14 -17.60 -2.99
N PRO A 50 -9.43 -17.41 -4.30
CA PRO A 50 -8.64 -16.52 -5.15
C PRO A 50 -8.63 -15.08 -4.61
N VAL A 51 -7.48 -14.42 -4.71
CA VAL A 51 -7.31 -13.02 -4.32
C VAL A 51 -7.28 -12.14 -5.56
N PHE A 52 -7.64 -10.86 -5.43
CA PHE A 52 -7.33 -9.85 -6.43
C PHE A 52 -6.14 -9.00 -5.95
N PHE A 53 -5.31 -8.55 -6.88
CA PHE A 53 -4.27 -7.56 -6.64
C PHE A 53 -4.84 -6.16 -6.90
N ILE A 54 -4.53 -5.19 -6.04
CA ILE A 54 -4.84 -3.77 -6.23
C ILE A 54 -3.57 -2.94 -6.28
N LEU A 55 -3.51 -2.00 -7.23
CA LEU A 55 -2.46 -1.00 -7.35
C LEU A 55 -3.08 0.38 -7.56
N GLU A 56 -2.71 1.33 -6.70
CA GLU A 56 -3.10 2.73 -6.83
C GLU A 56 -1.87 3.57 -7.19
N LEU A 57 -1.95 4.29 -8.31
CA LEU A 57 -0.91 5.19 -8.79
C LEU A 57 -1.47 6.62 -8.85
N PRO A 58 -0.71 7.67 -8.48
CA PRO A 58 -1.12 9.03 -8.82
C PRO A 58 -1.32 9.13 -10.33
N SER A 59 -2.44 9.74 -10.77
CA SER A 59 -2.69 9.98 -12.19
C SER A 59 -1.59 10.83 -12.81
N LYS A 60 -1.38 10.71 -14.12
CA LYS A 60 -0.36 11.52 -14.80
C LYS A 60 -0.77 12.98 -14.74
N GLN A 61 0.22 13.88 -14.67
CA GLN A 61 -0.04 15.32 -14.67
C GLN A 61 -0.90 15.75 -15.87
N ASP A 62 -0.72 15.13 -17.04
CA ASP A 62 -1.50 15.43 -18.25
C ASP A 62 -2.99 15.04 -18.13
N ASP A 63 -3.33 14.17 -17.18
CA ASP A 63 -4.70 13.75 -16.88
C ASP A 63 -5.35 14.62 -15.79
N GLU A 64 -4.61 15.58 -15.21
CA GLU A 64 -5.10 16.49 -14.18
C GLU A 64 -5.57 17.82 -14.80
N GLU A 65 -6.70 18.35 -14.31
CA GLU A 65 -7.23 19.63 -14.79
C GLU A 65 -6.55 20.81 -14.07
N GLU A 66 -5.73 21.58 -14.82
CA GLU A 66 -5.23 22.86 -14.34
C GLU A 66 -6.35 23.91 -14.35
N ILE A 67 -6.68 24.45 -13.18
CA ILE A 67 -7.59 25.61 -13.09
C ILE A 67 -6.90 26.93 -13.45
N ARG A 68 -5.56 26.94 -13.43
CA ARG A 68 -4.67 28.03 -13.89
C ARG A 68 -3.23 27.47 -14.04
N PRO A 69 -2.35 28.12 -14.82
CA PRO A 69 -1.01 27.59 -15.10
C PRO A 69 -0.25 27.13 -13.85
N GLY A 70 0.05 25.83 -13.80
CA GLY A 70 0.77 25.18 -12.71
C GLY A 70 -0.02 24.99 -11.42
N ILE A 71 -1.35 25.11 -11.44
CA ILE A 71 -2.21 24.92 -10.27
C ILE A 71 -3.36 23.98 -10.62
N VAL A 72 -3.30 22.81 -9.98
CA VAL A 72 -4.33 21.77 -10.01
C VAL A 72 -5.13 21.86 -8.71
N GLU A 73 -6.46 21.83 -8.81
CA GLU A 73 -7.34 21.88 -7.64
C GLU A 73 -7.55 20.51 -7.00
N LYS A 74 -7.62 19.47 -7.83
CA LYS A 74 -7.90 18.09 -7.44
C LYS A 74 -6.88 17.17 -8.05
N MET A 75 -6.30 16.32 -7.23
CA MET A 75 -5.39 15.27 -7.70
C MET A 75 -6.16 13.95 -7.71
N HIS A 76 -5.87 13.13 -8.70
CA HIS A 76 -6.50 11.83 -8.87
C HIS A 76 -5.50 10.70 -8.73
N LYS A 77 -6.04 9.52 -8.47
CA LYS A 77 -5.32 8.26 -8.53
C LYS A 77 -6.01 7.32 -9.50
N ASP A 78 -5.19 6.63 -10.27
CA ASP A 78 -5.60 5.53 -11.13
C ASP A 78 -5.55 4.23 -10.34
N VAL A 79 -6.67 3.50 -10.33
CA VAL A 79 -6.80 2.21 -9.64
C VAL A 79 -6.74 1.09 -10.66
N TYR A 80 -5.78 0.20 -10.48
CA TYR A 80 -5.57 -0.99 -11.31
C TYR A 80 -5.84 -2.25 -10.51
N TYR A 81 -6.39 -3.26 -11.20
CA TYR A 81 -6.64 -4.59 -10.63
C TYR A 81 -6.06 -5.70 -11.50
N ILE A 82 -5.73 -6.81 -10.85
CA ILE A 82 -5.65 -8.15 -11.46
C ILE A 82 -6.57 -9.04 -10.64
N ASP A 83 -7.65 -9.52 -11.25
CA ASP A 83 -8.67 -10.33 -10.56
C ASP A 83 -8.32 -11.82 -10.59
N GLU A 84 -8.98 -12.59 -9.71
CA GLU A 84 -8.94 -14.07 -9.68
C GLU A 84 -7.53 -14.70 -9.62
N CYS A 85 -6.57 -14.02 -8.98
CA CYS A 85 -5.22 -14.58 -8.79
C CYS A 85 -5.28 -15.78 -7.84
N THR A 86 -4.67 -16.89 -8.26
CA THR A 86 -4.27 -17.95 -7.32
C THR A 86 -3.22 -17.42 -6.34
N GLY A 87 -3.06 -18.08 -5.18
CA GLY A 87 -2.02 -17.72 -4.22
C GLY A 87 -0.60 -17.73 -4.83
N GLU A 88 -0.32 -18.64 -5.76
CA GLU A 88 0.97 -18.70 -6.48
C GLU A 88 1.17 -17.51 -7.42
N GLU A 89 0.12 -17.07 -8.12
CA GLU A 89 0.16 -15.89 -9.00
C GLU A 89 0.34 -14.62 -8.18
N ALA A 90 -0.42 -14.46 -7.09
CA ALA A 90 -0.30 -13.33 -6.17
C ALA A 90 1.10 -13.24 -5.55
N PHE A 91 1.66 -14.37 -5.12
CA PHE A 91 3.05 -14.44 -4.66
C PHE A 91 4.05 -14.08 -5.77
N THR A 92 3.78 -14.49 -7.02
CA THR A 92 4.62 -14.14 -8.17
C THR A 92 4.62 -12.63 -8.45
N ILE A 93 3.50 -11.93 -8.25
CA ILE A 93 3.44 -10.46 -8.31
C ILE A 93 4.42 -9.86 -7.30
N LEU A 94 4.36 -10.29 -6.03
CA LEU A 94 5.28 -9.84 -4.97
C LEU A 94 6.75 -10.15 -5.30
N LEU A 95 7.05 -11.31 -5.90
CA LEU A 95 8.41 -11.65 -6.30
C LEU A 95 8.95 -10.75 -7.41
N ARG A 96 8.11 -10.41 -8.40
CA ARG A 96 8.54 -9.66 -9.59
C ARG A 96 8.65 -8.16 -9.36
N ILE A 97 7.74 -7.57 -8.59
CA ILE A 97 7.64 -6.10 -8.42
C ILE A 97 7.49 -5.64 -6.98
N GLY A 98 7.43 -6.55 -5.99
CA GLY A 98 7.26 -6.18 -4.58
C GLY A 98 8.32 -5.18 -4.12
N ASP A 99 9.59 -5.42 -4.44
CA ASP A 99 10.68 -4.53 -4.01
C ASP A 99 10.55 -3.12 -4.63
N LEU A 100 10.10 -3.02 -5.88
CA LEU A 100 9.85 -1.72 -6.53
C LEU A 100 8.70 -0.98 -5.85
N MET A 101 7.56 -1.64 -5.65
CA MET A 101 6.39 -1.03 -5.03
C MET A 101 6.65 -0.66 -3.58
N ILE A 102 7.26 -1.56 -2.78
CA ILE A 102 7.56 -1.32 -1.37
C ILE A 102 8.45 -0.08 -1.20
N ASN A 103 9.44 0.09 -2.07
CA ASN A 103 10.38 1.20 -1.94
C ASN A 103 9.88 2.51 -2.55
N ASP A 104 8.97 2.48 -3.51
CA ASP A 104 8.38 3.69 -4.09
C ASP A 104 7.62 4.51 -3.04
N GLY A 105 7.60 5.85 -3.14
CA GLY A 105 6.89 6.70 -2.19
C GLY A 105 5.45 7.05 -2.57
N LEU A 106 5.08 6.82 -3.84
CA LEU A 106 3.86 7.34 -4.45
C LEU A 106 2.74 6.32 -4.50
N CYS A 107 3.05 5.05 -4.81
CA CYS A 107 2.03 4.02 -4.97
C CYS A 107 1.50 3.47 -3.64
N SER A 108 0.25 3.04 -3.67
CA SER A 108 -0.31 2.09 -2.71
C SER A 108 -0.57 0.77 -3.43
N PHE A 109 -0.42 -0.36 -2.76
CA PHE A 109 -0.76 -1.66 -3.35
C PHE A 109 -1.23 -2.63 -2.29
N GLY A 110 -1.92 -3.68 -2.71
CA GLY A 110 -2.52 -4.61 -1.78
C GLY A 110 -3.09 -5.85 -2.44
N PHE A 111 -3.77 -6.64 -1.63
CA PHE A 111 -4.55 -7.79 -2.05
C PHE A 111 -5.89 -7.78 -1.34
N GLY A 112 -6.92 -8.29 -2.01
CA GLY A 112 -8.20 -8.50 -1.37
C GLY A 112 -8.91 -9.73 -1.91
N CYS A 113 -10.05 -10.04 -1.31
CA CYS A 113 -10.81 -11.24 -1.56
C CYS A 113 -12.24 -10.87 -1.94
N HIS A 114 -12.83 -11.57 -2.92
CA HIS A 114 -14.20 -11.28 -3.35
C HIS A 114 -15.25 -11.95 -2.44
N GLU A 115 -15.00 -13.14 -1.89
CA GLU A 115 -15.99 -13.87 -1.09
C GLU A 115 -16.00 -13.40 0.37
N SER A 116 -14.82 -13.30 1.01
CA SER A 116 -14.71 -12.79 2.38
C SER A 116 -14.82 -11.26 2.49
N GLU A 117 -14.54 -10.55 1.40
CA GLU A 117 -14.41 -9.08 1.36
C GLU A 117 -13.32 -8.53 2.29
N ASP A 118 -12.30 -9.35 2.55
CA ASP A 118 -11.09 -8.95 3.25
C ASP A 118 -10.13 -8.24 2.31
N GLU A 119 -9.42 -7.22 2.80
CA GLU A 119 -8.44 -6.47 2.01
C GLU A 119 -7.26 -6.05 2.88
N ILE A 120 -6.03 -6.21 2.38
CA ILE A 120 -4.81 -5.63 2.93
C ILE A 120 -4.22 -4.63 1.94
N VAL A 121 -3.94 -3.41 2.38
CA VAL A 121 -3.31 -2.37 1.56
C VAL A 121 -2.12 -1.78 2.28
N PHE A 122 -0.96 -1.78 1.60
CA PHE A 122 0.19 -0.99 1.97
C PHE A 122 0.11 0.38 1.30
N GLY A 123 -0.22 1.38 2.09
CA GLY A 123 -0.36 2.77 1.66
C GLY A 123 0.92 3.57 1.78
N LYS A 124 0.76 4.90 1.63
CA LYS A 124 1.86 5.86 1.75
C LYS A 124 2.43 5.88 3.17
N TYR A 125 3.70 6.24 3.28
CA TYR A 125 4.39 6.46 4.55
C TYR A 125 4.30 5.30 5.55
N ASN A 126 4.45 4.07 5.04
CA ASN A 126 4.47 2.84 5.82
C ASN A 126 3.17 2.45 6.54
N VAL A 127 2.06 3.13 6.25
CA VAL A 127 0.77 2.80 6.84
C VAL A 127 0.14 1.64 6.08
N THR A 128 -0.13 0.55 6.79
CA THR A 128 -0.84 -0.63 6.27
C THR A 128 -2.21 -0.71 6.91
N THR A 129 -3.22 -0.98 6.10
CA THR A 129 -4.59 -1.21 6.58
C THR A 129 -5.00 -2.64 6.23
N ILE A 130 -5.65 -3.33 7.17
CA ILE A 130 -6.43 -4.53 6.88
C ILE A 130 -7.88 -4.21 7.18
N PHE A 131 -8.77 -4.42 6.20
CA PHE A 131 -10.21 -4.38 6.38
C PHE A 131 -10.76 -5.81 6.36
N SER A 132 -11.70 -6.10 7.25
CA SER A 132 -12.41 -7.38 7.24
C SER A 132 -13.76 -7.27 7.93
N LYS A 133 -14.78 -7.93 7.38
CA LYS A 133 -16.07 -8.11 8.07
C LYS A 133 -15.96 -8.92 9.36
N ASN A 134 -14.90 -9.70 9.51
CA ASN A 134 -14.59 -10.50 10.69
C ASN A 134 -13.17 -10.20 11.19
N ILE A 135 -12.88 -8.94 11.52
CA ILE A 135 -11.54 -8.48 11.92
C ILE A 135 -10.89 -9.30 13.04
N ASN A 136 -11.69 -9.95 13.89
CA ASN A 136 -11.21 -10.82 14.96
C ASN A 136 -10.37 -12.01 14.46
N GLN A 137 -10.52 -12.43 13.20
CA GLN A 137 -9.67 -13.47 12.62
C GLN A 137 -8.21 -13.03 12.47
N TYR A 138 -7.95 -11.73 12.44
CA TYR A 138 -6.62 -11.13 12.38
C TYR A 138 -6.01 -10.80 13.74
N ASN A 139 -6.62 -11.24 14.85
CA ASN A 139 -6.18 -10.87 16.21
C ASN A 139 -4.69 -11.22 16.48
N SER A 140 -4.22 -12.34 15.94
CA SER A 140 -2.81 -12.77 16.06
C SER A 140 -1.95 -12.40 14.86
N PHE A 141 -2.53 -11.95 13.75
CA PHE A 141 -1.86 -11.80 12.46
C PHE A 141 -0.63 -10.89 12.55
N MET A 142 -0.78 -9.71 13.15
CA MET A 142 0.34 -8.76 13.33
C MET A 142 1.36 -9.25 14.37
N ALA A 143 0.89 -9.93 15.42
CA ALA A 143 1.75 -10.45 16.48
C ALA A 143 2.69 -11.56 15.98
N GLU A 144 2.25 -12.37 15.01
CA GLU A 144 3.08 -13.39 14.35
C GLU A 144 4.27 -12.79 13.58
N HIS A 145 4.16 -11.52 13.18
CA HIS A 145 5.24 -10.74 12.56
C HIS A 145 6.03 -9.88 13.57
N GLY A 146 5.79 -10.09 14.86
CA GLY A 146 6.45 -9.37 15.96
C GLY A 146 6.04 -7.90 16.07
N ILE A 147 4.87 -7.53 15.54
CA ILE A 147 4.33 -6.17 15.59
C ILE A 147 3.39 -6.07 16.80
N ALA A 148 3.67 -5.12 17.69
CA ALA A 148 2.94 -4.99 18.95
C ALA A 148 1.60 -4.26 18.75
N LYS A 149 0.57 -4.71 19.47
CA LYS A 149 -0.71 -3.99 19.55
C LYS A 149 -0.56 -2.78 20.46
N SER A 150 -1.11 -1.64 20.05
CA SER A 150 -1.26 -0.42 20.84
C SER A 150 -2.72 0.02 20.88
N GLU A 151 -3.08 0.82 21.89
CA GLU A 151 -4.39 1.47 21.98
C GLU A 151 -4.50 2.65 21.01
N ASP A 152 -3.37 3.30 20.74
CA ASP A 152 -3.22 4.44 19.84
C ASP A 152 -1.85 4.34 19.17
N ILE A 153 -1.77 4.73 17.89
CA ILE A 153 -0.52 4.69 17.13
C ILE A 153 -0.24 6.07 16.54
N VAL A 154 1.03 6.46 16.52
CA VAL A 154 1.46 7.68 15.83
C VAL A 154 1.83 7.29 14.40
N THR A 155 1.02 7.68 13.43
CA THR A 155 1.35 7.49 12.01
C THR A 155 2.20 8.65 11.50
N ALA A 156 2.79 8.48 10.31
CA ALA A 156 3.52 9.57 9.66
C ALA A 156 2.64 10.82 9.47
N TRP A 157 1.34 10.65 9.20
CA TRP A 157 0.40 11.75 8.99
C TRP A 157 0.31 12.68 10.20
N ASP A 158 0.42 12.13 11.41
CA ASP A 158 0.37 12.88 12.68
C ASP A 158 1.60 13.76 12.92
N THR A 159 2.67 13.53 12.15
CA THR A 159 3.92 14.31 12.21
C THR A 159 3.97 15.46 11.21
N PHE A 160 3.04 15.50 10.25
CA PHE A 160 3.07 16.45 9.16
C PHE A 160 2.51 17.81 9.59
N SER A 161 3.11 18.87 9.03
CA SER A 161 2.68 20.26 9.20
C SER A 161 3.07 21.07 7.97
N GLN A 162 2.62 22.31 7.87
CA GLN A 162 3.04 23.20 6.78
C GLN A 162 4.56 23.43 6.79
N GLU A 163 5.16 23.53 7.96
CA GLU A 163 6.61 23.74 8.15
C GLU A 163 7.42 22.45 8.02
N ASN A 164 6.79 21.29 8.28
CA ASN A 164 7.42 19.99 8.22
C ASN A 164 6.53 19.04 7.40
N PRO A 165 6.54 19.14 6.06
CA PRO A 165 5.76 18.25 5.21
C PRO A 165 6.42 16.86 5.12
N GLY A 166 5.59 15.83 4.93
CA GLY A 166 6.06 14.55 4.40
C GLY A 166 6.46 14.67 2.93
N ILE A 167 7.47 13.92 2.52
CA ILE A 167 7.92 13.84 1.13
C ILE A 167 7.71 12.43 0.62
N SER A 168 7.07 12.31 -0.54
CA SER A 168 6.94 11.06 -1.29
C SER A 168 7.55 11.26 -2.68
N GLU A 169 8.45 10.35 -3.07
CA GLU A 169 9.23 10.41 -4.29
C GLU A 169 9.10 9.08 -5.04
N ARG A 170 9.06 9.19 -6.38
CA ARG A 170 9.11 8.03 -7.25
C ARG A 170 10.49 7.38 -7.18
N ILE A 171 10.53 6.06 -7.11
CA ILE A 171 11.76 5.28 -7.21
C ILE A 171 11.85 4.60 -8.58
N GLU A 172 13.05 4.64 -9.18
CA GLU A 172 13.38 3.91 -10.39
C GLU A 172 14.42 2.83 -10.06
N THR A 173 14.18 1.59 -10.51
CA THR A 173 15.11 0.47 -10.37
C THR A 173 15.25 -0.24 -11.71
N GLY A 174 16.47 -0.31 -12.24
CA GLY A 174 16.75 -1.00 -13.49
C GLY A 174 16.01 -0.44 -14.71
N GLY A 175 15.79 0.88 -14.76
CA GLY A 175 15.06 1.56 -15.84
C GLY A 175 13.55 1.39 -15.79
N LYS A 176 13.01 0.90 -14.66
CA LYS A 176 11.58 0.71 -14.43
C LYS A 176 11.14 1.43 -13.16
N ASP A 177 9.92 1.95 -13.20
CA ASP A 177 9.25 2.61 -12.10
C ASP A 177 7.83 2.05 -11.91
N ILE A 178 7.10 2.57 -10.92
CA ILE A 178 5.71 2.17 -10.67
C ILE A 178 4.77 2.34 -11.87
N TYR A 179 5.04 3.29 -12.77
CA TYR A 179 4.24 3.51 -13.98
C TYR A 179 4.52 2.48 -15.08
N SER A 180 5.59 1.71 -14.94
CA SER A 180 5.92 0.58 -15.81
C SER A 180 5.11 -0.68 -15.47
N ILE A 181 4.50 -0.74 -14.28
CA ILE A 181 3.82 -1.96 -13.78
C ILE A 181 2.63 -2.39 -14.67
N PRO A 182 1.72 -1.50 -15.11
CA PRO A 182 0.61 -1.92 -15.99
C PRO A 182 1.09 -2.60 -17.27
N GLU A 183 2.16 -2.09 -17.90
CA GLU A 183 2.72 -2.73 -19.10
C GLU A 183 3.37 -4.09 -18.77
N MET A 184 4.08 -4.19 -17.64
CA MET A 184 4.74 -5.43 -17.21
C MET A 184 3.81 -6.59 -16.89
N PHE A 185 2.55 -6.29 -16.59
CA PHE A 185 1.50 -7.26 -16.23
C PHE A 185 0.33 -7.26 -17.23
N ALA A 186 0.50 -6.68 -18.42
CA ALA A 186 -0.53 -6.69 -19.46
C ALA A 186 -0.98 -8.12 -19.83
N ASP A 187 -0.03 -9.04 -19.98
CA ASP A 187 -0.30 -10.46 -20.25
C ASP A 187 -0.91 -11.21 -19.06
N TRP A 188 -0.89 -10.61 -17.87
CA TRP A 188 -1.51 -11.12 -16.65
C TRP A 188 -2.90 -10.54 -16.41
N GLY A 189 -3.42 -9.73 -17.36
CA GLY A 189 -4.77 -9.20 -17.28
C GLY A 189 -4.92 -7.96 -16.40
N ILE A 190 -3.84 -7.24 -16.08
CA ILE A 190 -3.96 -5.98 -15.33
C ILE A 190 -4.78 -4.96 -16.13
N TYR A 191 -5.72 -4.28 -15.47
CA TYR A 191 -6.54 -3.24 -16.11
C TYR A 191 -6.77 -2.07 -15.16
N LYS A 192 -6.94 -0.87 -15.74
CA LYS A 192 -7.39 0.32 -15.00
C LYS A 192 -8.90 0.22 -14.81
N ALA A 193 -9.38 0.06 -13.58
CA ALA A 193 -10.81 0.00 -13.29
C ALA A 193 -11.43 1.39 -13.24
N GLU A 194 -10.78 2.32 -12.58
CA GLU A 194 -11.32 3.66 -12.36
C GLU A 194 -10.24 4.69 -12.04
N GLN A 195 -10.68 5.95 -12.00
CA GLN A 195 -9.92 7.08 -11.49
C GLN A 195 -10.68 7.66 -10.30
N ARG A 196 -10.01 7.85 -9.16
CA ARG A 196 -10.58 8.35 -7.91
C ARG A 196 -9.89 9.66 -7.52
N GLU A 197 -10.64 10.61 -6.94
CA GLU A 197 -10.05 11.78 -6.28
C GLU A 197 -9.26 11.33 -5.03
N CYS A 198 -8.10 11.94 -4.77
CA CYS A 198 -7.18 11.60 -3.67
C CYS A 198 -7.65 12.12 -2.30
#